data_AF-A0A2N0R2T4-F1
#
_entry.id   AF-A0A2N0R2T4-F1
#
_cell.length_a   1.000
_cell.length_b   1.000
_cell.length_c   1.000
_cell.angle_alpha   90.00
_cell.angle_beta   90.00
_cell.angle_gamma   90.00
#
_symmetry.space_group_name_H-M   'P 1'
#
loop_
_entity.id
_entity.type
_entity.pdbx_description
1 polymer ?
#
loop_
_entity_poly.entity_id
_entity_poly.type
_entity_poly.pdbx_seq_one_letter_code
_entity_poly.pdbx_strand_id
1 'polypeptide(L)'
;MSKSHITPGKLVATGIIVPELHYDPYLRDWWIFSKETAQDKHYPIPLRLGLEVMIQLNNNPFIIRIVRNVHSFLQPGYICEGRGQSSGISTSASAAITSVYQSIFGSKTKYAGLSYLGLDQPETAQKLLEGITFHPFIIELENITVFVSCLGKITISNTNKVGYNYAASLFHKYRRVQSVFYQHIDKNFFVITIYQNSQIVAEYKDISPNAVWNKTGVLMSILGDTLFVINHSITLNKINQARQELGSCQLPNQCMLTDWNNEIIMEHLYELYLKRNIRRSVEWRQVFQNWMQQKSHIIELYTHFCEIYDLDYKFQERELHAWRMMLHATGCTNITPYNKDVSCNEFWTNAPDPEKDRKTIAKLYEEGLLNVNSQADTLWNCFRNSYNANSKGIDGKMRILSIIAEKFTYKEIIEQLELAWHENIPELMDLDAPH
;
A
#
# COMPACT_ATOMS: atom_id res chain seq x y z
N MET A 1 -8.32 -29.39 -53.98
CA MET A 1 -8.37 -28.24 -53.04
C MET A 1 -8.81 -28.78 -51.68
N SER A 2 -7.90 -29.29 -50.87
CA SER A 2 -8.21 -29.75 -49.51
C SER A 2 -8.22 -28.56 -48.56
N LYS A 3 -9.37 -28.31 -47.94
CA LYS A 3 -9.50 -27.38 -46.81
C LYS A 3 -8.55 -27.88 -45.73
N SER A 4 -7.51 -27.11 -45.41
CA SER A 4 -6.68 -27.37 -44.23
C SER A 4 -7.56 -27.20 -43.00
N HIS A 5 -8.02 -28.30 -42.42
CA HIS A 5 -8.71 -28.32 -41.12
C HIS A 5 -7.67 -28.00 -40.04
N ILE A 6 -7.44 -26.71 -39.80
CA ILE A 6 -6.70 -26.23 -38.62
C ILE A 6 -7.76 -25.99 -37.55
N THR A 7 -7.71 -26.75 -36.47
CA THR A 7 -8.52 -26.44 -35.28
C THR A 7 -7.80 -25.40 -34.43
N PRO A 8 -8.55 -24.45 -33.81
CA PRO A 8 -7.98 -23.51 -32.87
C PRO A 8 -7.22 -24.24 -31.75
N GLY A 9 -6.11 -23.64 -31.30
CA GLY A 9 -5.30 -24.23 -30.24
C GLY A 9 -6.08 -24.48 -28.96
N LYS A 10 -5.93 -25.68 -28.41
CA LYS A 10 -6.47 -26.08 -27.10
C LYS A 10 -5.36 -25.94 -26.06
N LEU A 11 -5.64 -25.17 -25.00
CA LEU A 11 -4.75 -25.03 -23.86
C LEU A 11 -4.56 -26.40 -23.16
N VAL A 12 -3.30 -26.82 -23.00
CA VAL A 12 -2.91 -28.06 -22.32
C VAL A 12 -2.38 -27.76 -20.92
N ALA A 13 -1.48 -26.77 -20.81
CA ALA A 13 -0.94 -26.31 -19.54
C ALA A 13 -0.82 -24.78 -19.56
N THR A 14 -1.18 -24.11 -18.47
CA THR A 14 -1.14 -22.64 -18.36
C THR A 14 0.26 -22.09 -18.23
N GLY A 15 1.18 -22.82 -17.59
CA GLY A 15 2.52 -22.32 -17.26
C GLY A 15 2.51 -21.26 -16.15
N ILE A 16 3.68 -20.65 -15.92
CA ILE A 16 3.93 -19.71 -14.83
C ILE A 16 4.32 -18.31 -15.34
N ILE A 17 3.98 -17.30 -14.55
CA ILE A 17 4.49 -15.94 -14.72
C ILE A 17 5.78 -15.82 -13.93
N VAL A 18 6.84 -15.42 -14.61
CA VAL A 18 8.15 -15.14 -14.01
C VAL A 18 8.42 -13.64 -14.13
N PRO A 19 8.58 -12.91 -13.01
CA PRO A 19 8.73 -11.45 -13.05
C PRO A 19 9.83 -10.96 -13.98
N GLU A 20 11.01 -11.59 -13.92
CA GLU A 20 12.20 -11.30 -14.74
C GLU A 20 11.99 -11.46 -16.25
N LEU A 21 10.97 -12.22 -16.66
CA LEU A 21 10.64 -12.42 -18.08
C LEU A 21 9.50 -11.48 -18.51
N HIS A 22 8.47 -11.36 -17.67
CA HIS A 22 7.22 -10.72 -18.05
C HIS A 22 7.20 -9.21 -17.78
N TYR A 23 7.98 -8.68 -16.84
CA TYR A 23 7.94 -7.27 -16.45
C TYR A 23 9.26 -6.52 -16.65
N ASP A 24 10.22 -7.19 -17.26
CA ASP A 24 11.61 -6.78 -17.32
C ASP A 24 12.01 -6.41 -18.77
N PRO A 25 13.29 -6.15 -19.13
CA PRO A 25 13.70 -5.63 -20.43
C PRO A 25 12.96 -6.18 -21.66
N TYR A 26 12.72 -7.49 -21.69
CA TYR A 26 12.14 -8.16 -22.85
C TYR A 26 10.62 -8.33 -22.79
N LEU A 27 9.89 -7.54 -21.98
CA LEU A 27 8.44 -7.70 -21.81
C LEU A 27 7.65 -7.71 -23.13
N ARG A 28 8.09 -6.98 -24.15
CA ARG A 28 7.47 -6.99 -25.48
C ARG A 28 7.35 -8.41 -26.04
N ASP A 29 8.35 -9.24 -25.81
CA ASP A 29 8.42 -10.58 -26.38
C ASP A 29 7.60 -11.59 -25.55
N TRP A 30 7.22 -11.25 -24.31
CA TRP A 30 6.46 -12.10 -23.38
C TRP A 30 4.97 -11.75 -23.27
N TRP A 31 4.51 -10.71 -23.97
CA TRP A 31 3.12 -10.28 -23.97
C TRP A 31 2.61 -10.06 -25.38
N ILE A 32 1.40 -10.53 -25.67
CA ILE A 32 0.69 -10.25 -26.92
C ILE A 32 -0.16 -9.00 -26.69
N PHE A 33 0.20 -7.91 -27.35
CA PHE A 33 -0.57 -6.67 -27.35
C PHE A 33 -1.50 -6.67 -28.58
N SER A 34 -2.82 -6.59 -28.35
CA SER A 34 -3.79 -6.52 -29.45
C SER A 34 -3.76 -5.15 -30.13
N LYS A 35 -3.97 -5.12 -31.45
CA LYS A 35 -4.01 -3.90 -32.29
C LYS A 35 -5.43 -3.38 -32.55
N GLU A 36 -6.47 -4.11 -32.14
CA GLU A 36 -7.85 -3.75 -32.52
C GLU A 36 -8.51 -2.78 -31.54
N THR A 37 -9.15 -1.78 -32.14
CA THR A 37 -9.70 -0.57 -31.55
C THR A 37 -10.97 -0.82 -30.72
N ALA A 38 -10.96 -0.29 -29.50
CA ALA A 38 -12.06 0.46 -28.89
C ALA A 38 -13.47 -0.16 -28.90
N GLN A 39 -13.68 -1.32 -28.27
CA GLN A 39 -14.99 -1.58 -27.65
C GLN A 39 -14.94 -2.58 -26.48
N ASP A 40 -13.96 -3.50 -26.46
CA ASP A 40 -13.76 -4.45 -25.36
C ASP A 40 -12.40 -4.24 -24.72
N LYS A 41 -12.34 -4.20 -23.37
CA LYS A 41 -11.11 -4.09 -22.57
C LYS A 41 -10.21 -5.31 -22.78
N HIS A 42 -9.50 -5.36 -23.91
CA HIS A 42 -8.53 -6.41 -24.17
C HIS A 42 -7.21 -6.07 -23.48
N TYR A 43 -6.99 -6.68 -22.32
CA TYR A 43 -5.68 -6.68 -21.66
C TYR A 43 -4.66 -7.43 -22.52
N PRO A 44 -3.37 -7.07 -22.48
CA PRO A 44 -2.36 -7.87 -23.15
C PRO A 44 -2.33 -9.29 -22.58
N ILE A 45 -2.13 -10.29 -23.44
CA ILE A 45 -2.16 -11.70 -23.05
C ILE A 45 -0.72 -12.17 -22.77
N PRO A 46 -0.41 -12.72 -21.58
CA PRO A 46 0.94 -13.16 -21.25
C PRO A 46 1.28 -14.50 -21.90
N LEU A 47 2.51 -14.63 -22.40
CA LEU A 47 3.11 -15.87 -22.87
C LEU A 47 3.80 -16.59 -21.72
N ARG A 48 3.03 -17.24 -20.85
CA ARG A 48 3.56 -17.90 -19.64
C ARG A 48 4.70 -18.90 -19.93
N LEU A 49 5.71 -18.93 -19.07
CA LEU A 49 6.79 -19.92 -19.17
C LEU A 49 6.24 -21.32 -18.86
N GLY A 50 6.48 -22.27 -19.75
CA GLY A 50 5.88 -23.61 -19.67
C GLY A 50 4.44 -23.69 -20.18
N LEU A 51 3.91 -22.63 -20.80
CA LEU A 51 2.63 -22.68 -21.51
C LEU A 51 2.68 -23.78 -22.58
N GLU A 52 1.67 -24.64 -22.59
CA GLU A 52 1.49 -25.68 -23.59
C GLU A 52 0.16 -25.55 -24.31
N VAL A 53 0.21 -25.57 -25.64
CA VAL A 53 -0.96 -25.50 -26.51
C VAL A 53 -0.91 -26.64 -27.51
N MET A 54 -2.02 -27.37 -27.65
CA MET A 54 -2.19 -28.38 -28.68
C MET A 54 -2.94 -27.78 -29.87
N ILE A 55 -2.38 -27.89 -31.06
CA ILE A 55 -3.08 -27.62 -32.33
C ILE A 55 -3.22 -28.92 -33.12
N GLN A 56 -4.19 -29.00 -34.04
CA GLN A 56 -4.22 -30.08 -35.03
C GLN A 56 -3.88 -29.55 -36.42
N LEU A 57 -2.89 -30.18 -37.05
CA LEU A 57 -2.52 -29.94 -38.45
C LEU A 57 -2.65 -31.25 -39.22
N ASN A 58 -3.46 -31.25 -40.28
CA ASN A 58 -3.77 -32.45 -41.07
C ASN A 58 -4.19 -33.66 -40.21
N ASN A 59 -5.09 -33.43 -39.24
CA ASN A 59 -5.57 -34.44 -38.28
C ASN A 59 -4.46 -35.06 -37.40
N ASN A 60 -3.32 -34.40 -37.26
CA ASN A 60 -2.24 -34.83 -36.37
C ASN A 60 -2.07 -33.79 -35.24
N PRO A 61 -1.96 -34.23 -33.98
CA PRO A 61 -1.73 -33.32 -32.87
C PRO A 61 -0.30 -32.82 -32.87
N PHE A 62 -0.14 -31.51 -32.67
CA PHE A 62 1.13 -30.84 -32.43
C PHE A 62 1.02 -30.12 -31.09
N ILE A 63 2.00 -30.33 -30.21
CA ILE A 63 2.09 -29.64 -28.93
C ILE A 63 3.16 -28.57 -29.06
N ILE A 64 2.81 -27.33 -28.73
CA ILE A 64 3.72 -26.20 -28.68
C ILE A 64 3.94 -25.85 -27.22
N ARG A 65 5.21 -25.82 -26.80
CA ARG A 65 5.64 -25.43 -25.45
C ARG A 65 6.46 -24.16 -25.51
N ILE A 66 6.15 -23.20 -24.64
CA ILE A 66 6.96 -21.98 -24.43
C ILE A 66 8.03 -22.25 -23.37
N VAL A 67 9.28 -21.97 -23.73
CA VAL A 67 10.46 -22.19 -22.88
C VAL A 67 11.36 -20.94 -22.92
N ARG A 68 12.50 -20.97 -22.22
CA ARG A 68 13.54 -19.94 -22.40
C ARG A 68 14.32 -20.21 -23.68
N ASN A 69 14.69 -19.15 -24.39
CA ASN A 69 15.56 -19.28 -25.55
C ASN A 69 17.00 -19.66 -25.14
N VAL A 70 17.68 -20.44 -25.99
CA VAL A 70 19.06 -20.93 -25.72
C VAL A 70 20.09 -19.80 -25.80
N HIS A 71 19.95 -18.90 -26.77
CA HIS A 71 20.93 -17.84 -27.03
C HIS A 71 20.59 -16.52 -26.35
N SER A 72 19.30 -16.29 -26.07
CA SER A 72 18.79 -15.10 -25.42
C SER A 72 17.84 -15.48 -24.28
N PHE A 73 18.36 -15.92 -23.14
CA PHE A 73 17.57 -16.54 -22.06
C PHE A 73 16.43 -15.67 -21.48
N LEU A 74 16.44 -14.35 -21.68
CA LEU A 74 15.35 -13.45 -21.31
C LEU A 74 14.26 -13.34 -22.38
N GLN A 75 14.42 -13.98 -23.54
CA GLN A 75 13.43 -14.05 -24.61
C GLN A 75 12.76 -15.43 -24.65
N PRO A 76 11.53 -15.53 -25.16
CA PRO A 76 10.86 -16.80 -25.32
C PRO A 76 11.56 -17.67 -26.39
N GLY A 77 11.63 -18.95 -26.07
CA GLY A 77 11.90 -20.03 -27.02
C GLY A 77 10.63 -20.88 -27.20
N TYR A 78 10.54 -21.55 -28.33
CA TYR A 78 9.38 -22.36 -28.69
C TYR A 78 9.83 -23.75 -29.10
N ILE A 79 9.24 -24.76 -28.49
CA ILE A 79 9.39 -26.16 -28.88
C ILE A 79 8.08 -26.61 -29.48
N CYS A 80 8.13 -27.29 -30.63
CA CYS A 80 6.99 -28.00 -31.19
C CYS A 80 7.30 -29.49 -31.21
N GLU A 81 6.32 -30.31 -30.85
CA GLU A 81 6.40 -31.77 -30.86
C GLU A 81 5.20 -32.36 -31.59
N GLY A 82 5.42 -33.36 -32.44
CA GLY A 82 4.37 -34.04 -33.18
C GLY A 82 4.88 -35.36 -33.77
N ARG A 83 4.08 -36.45 -33.68
CA ARG A 83 4.46 -37.81 -34.15
C ARG A 83 5.89 -38.26 -33.76
N GLY A 84 6.33 -37.93 -32.55
CA GLY A 84 7.68 -38.30 -32.06
C GLY A 84 8.83 -37.47 -32.66
N GLN A 85 8.54 -36.43 -33.43
CA GLN A 85 9.51 -35.44 -33.90
C GLN A 85 9.45 -34.20 -33.02
N SER A 86 10.59 -33.51 -32.86
CA SER A 86 10.72 -32.26 -32.11
C SER A 86 11.48 -31.23 -32.93
N SER A 87 11.10 -29.95 -32.83
CA SER A 87 11.84 -28.87 -33.46
C SER A 87 13.16 -28.53 -32.75
N GLY A 88 13.37 -29.03 -31.53
CA GLY A 88 14.26 -28.36 -30.59
C GLY A 88 13.76 -26.95 -30.26
N ILE A 89 14.60 -26.14 -29.63
CA ILE A 89 14.23 -24.77 -29.24
C ILE A 89 14.39 -23.82 -30.43
N SER A 90 13.29 -23.20 -30.82
CA SER A 90 13.24 -22.19 -31.90
C SER A 90 12.98 -20.79 -31.37
N THR A 91 13.36 -19.77 -32.14
CA THR A 91 13.14 -18.35 -31.81
C THR A 91 11.71 -17.88 -32.06
N SER A 92 10.88 -18.68 -32.74
CA SER A 92 9.46 -18.36 -32.96
C SER A 92 8.60 -19.61 -33.03
N ALA A 93 7.33 -19.49 -32.63
CA ALA A 93 6.35 -20.57 -32.77
C ALA A 93 6.19 -21.02 -34.23
N SER A 94 6.21 -20.08 -35.18
CA SER A 94 6.13 -20.36 -36.62
C SER A 94 7.25 -21.29 -37.09
N ALA A 95 8.49 -20.97 -36.69
CA ALA A 95 9.66 -21.76 -37.07
C ALA A 95 9.64 -23.15 -36.42
N ALA A 96 9.23 -23.24 -35.15
CA ALA A 96 9.07 -24.52 -34.45
C ALA A 96 8.05 -25.43 -35.17
N ILE A 97 6.84 -24.90 -35.45
CA ILE A 97 5.76 -25.63 -36.13
C ILE A 97 6.19 -26.05 -37.54
N THR A 98 6.73 -25.13 -38.35
CA THR A 98 7.15 -25.43 -39.71
C THR A 98 8.27 -26.48 -39.75
N SER A 99 9.20 -26.46 -38.78
CA SER A 99 10.26 -27.47 -38.69
C SER A 99 9.71 -28.88 -38.48
N VAL A 100 8.81 -29.07 -37.50
CA VAL A 100 8.20 -30.38 -37.23
C VAL A 100 7.29 -30.81 -38.38
N TYR A 101 6.48 -29.88 -38.89
CA TYR A 101 5.58 -30.16 -40.01
C TYR A 101 6.34 -30.62 -41.26
N GLN A 102 7.45 -29.95 -41.60
CA GLN A 102 8.31 -30.37 -42.70
C GLN A 102 8.91 -31.75 -42.47
N SER A 103 9.32 -32.06 -41.23
CA SER A 103 9.86 -33.38 -40.88
C SER A 103 8.84 -34.50 -41.01
N ILE A 104 7.56 -34.22 -40.76
CA ILE A 104 6.48 -35.24 -40.79
C ILE A 104 5.92 -35.41 -42.20
N PHE A 105 5.70 -34.31 -42.93
CA PHE A 105 4.95 -34.31 -44.20
C PHE A 105 5.78 -33.98 -45.43
N GLY A 106 7.08 -33.69 -45.28
CA GLY A 106 7.98 -33.37 -46.39
C GLY A 106 7.70 -32.04 -47.11
N SER A 107 6.73 -31.24 -46.63
CA SER A 107 6.33 -29.97 -47.26
C SER A 107 6.68 -28.75 -46.38
N LYS A 108 7.16 -27.68 -47.02
CA LYS A 108 7.55 -26.42 -46.38
C LYS A 108 6.38 -25.45 -46.25
N THR A 109 5.31 -25.87 -45.60
CA THR A 109 4.19 -24.96 -45.30
C THR A 109 4.59 -24.02 -44.15
N LYS A 110 4.52 -22.71 -44.40
CA LYS A 110 4.73 -21.70 -43.36
C LYS A 110 3.42 -21.48 -42.60
N TYR A 111 3.48 -21.59 -41.29
CA TYR A 111 2.35 -21.28 -40.40
C TYR A 111 2.63 -19.98 -39.64
N ALA A 112 1.66 -19.05 -39.61
CA ALA A 112 1.64 -17.88 -38.74
C ALA A 112 1.47 -18.31 -37.26
N GLY A 113 2.60 -18.51 -36.57
CA GLY A 113 2.72 -19.27 -35.32
C GLY A 113 1.73 -18.91 -34.22
N LEU A 114 1.75 -17.67 -33.71
CA LEU A 114 0.94 -17.29 -32.54
C LEU A 114 -0.56 -17.22 -32.84
N SER A 115 -0.95 -16.83 -34.06
CA SER A 115 -2.37 -16.77 -34.46
C SER A 115 -3.04 -18.13 -34.48
N TYR A 116 -2.29 -19.23 -34.61
CA TYR A 116 -2.84 -20.59 -34.56
C TYR A 116 -2.95 -21.17 -33.15
N LEU A 117 -2.34 -20.52 -32.15
CA LEU A 117 -2.37 -21.02 -30.78
C LEU A 117 -3.70 -20.74 -30.07
N GLY A 118 -4.60 -19.94 -30.64
CA GLY A 118 -5.91 -19.65 -30.03
C GLY A 118 -5.81 -18.97 -28.66
N LEU A 119 -4.74 -18.19 -28.43
CA LEU A 119 -4.50 -17.52 -27.15
C LEU A 119 -5.49 -16.38 -26.89
N ASP A 120 -6.04 -15.81 -27.97
CA ASP A 120 -7.06 -14.77 -27.98
C ASP A 120 -8.48 -15.29 -27.71
N GLN A 121 -8.68 -16.61 -27.70
CA GLN A 121 -9.98 -17.19 -27.37
C GLN A 121 -10.36 -16.81 -25.93
N PRO A 122 -11.59 -16.30 -25.67
CA PRO A 122 -11.96 -15.73 -24.37
C PRO A 122 -11.65 -16.62 -23.17
N GLU A 123 -11.96 -17.92 -23.25
CA GLU A 123 -11.69 -18.88 -22.18
C GLU A 123 -10.19 -19.11 -21.94
N THR A 124 -9.39 -19.14 -23.01
CA THR A 124 -7.93 -19.28 -22.93
C THR A 124 -7.30 -18.01 -22.38
N ALA A 125 -7.70 -16.86 -22.91
CA ALA A 125 -7.23 -15.55 -22.48
C ALA A 125 -7.52 -15.33 -20.99
N GLN A 126 -8.74 -15.64 -20.53
CA GLN A 126 -9.12 -15.52 -19.12
C GLN A 126 -8.20 -16.36 -18.22
N LYS A 127 -7.97 -17.63 -18.56
CA LYS A 127 -7.05 -18.51 -17.81
C LYS A 127 -5.61 -18.00 -17.80
N LEU A 128 -5.14 -17.43 -18.90
CA LEU A 128 -3.80 -16.86 -18.98
C LEU A 128 -3.67 -15.55 -18.18
N LEU A 129 -4.77 -14.86 -17.92
CA LEU A 129 -4.81 -13.64 -17.11
C LEU A 129 -5.02 -13.92 -15.60
N GLU A 130 -5.34 -15.14 -15.19
CA GLU A 130 -5.54 -15.49 -13.78
C GLU A 130 -4.29 -15.24 -12.92
N GLY A 131 -4.42 -14.45 -11.85
CA GLY A 131 -3.30 -14.11 -10.96
C GLY A 131 -2.35 -13.03 -11.49
N ILE A 132 -2.68 -12.38 -12.60
CA ILE A 132 -1.97 -11.18 -13.06
C ILE A 132 -2.38 -9.98 -12.20
N THR A 133 -1.40 -9.37 -11.52
CA THR A 133 -1.61 -8.19 -10.67
C THR A 133 -1.45 -6.87 -11.42
N PHE A 134 -0.63 -6.86 -12.47
CA PHE A 134 -0.38 -5.70 -13.31
C PHE A 134 -0.40 -6.08 -14.78
N HIS A 135 -1.12 -5.28 -15.57
CA HIS A 135 -1.21 -5.42 -17.02
C HIS A 135 -0.31 -4.38 -17.68
N PRO A 136 0.77 -4.79 -18.38
CA PRO A 136 1.60 -3.87 -19.14
C PRO A 136 0.79 -3.11 -20.19
N PHE A 137 1.31 -1.98 -20.65
CA PHE A 137 0.67 -1.24 -21.72
C PHE A 137 1.70 -0.56 -22.61
N ILE A 138 1.24 -0.20 -23.80
CA ILE A 138 2.07 0.44 -24.82
C ILE A 138 1.77 1.93 -24.85
N ILE A 139 2.82 2.73 -25.02
CA ILE A 139 2.73 4.12 -25.43
C ILE A 139 3.47 4.27 -26.76
N GLU A 140 2.75 4.70 -27.77
CA GLU A 140 3.30 5.06 -29.07
C GLU A 140 3.70 6.53 -29.05
N LEU A 141 5.01 6.77 -29.14
CA LEU A 141 5.60 8.06 -29.49
C LEU A 141 5.84 8.06 -31.01
N GLU A 142 6.09 9.23 -31.61
CA GLU A 142 6.15 9.42 -33.07
C GLU A 142 6.86 8.28 -33.85
N ASN A 143 8.06 7.88 -33.41
CA ASN A 143 8.85 6.83 -34.06
C ASN A 143 9.29 5.71 -33.10
N ILE A 144 8.73 5.68 -31.88
CA ILE A 144 9.20 4.78 -30.82
C ILE A 144 8.00 4.25 -30.05
N THR A 145 8.00 2.95 -29.85
CA THR A 145 7.06 2.27 -28.97
C THR A 145 7.73 2.02 -27.62
N VAL A 146 7.10 2.51 -26.55
CA VAL A 146 7.53 2.28 -25.17
C VAL A 146 6.58 1.31 -24.51
N PHE A 147 7.13 0.27 -23.88
CA PHE A 147 6.41 -0.78 -23.18
C PHE A 147 6.55 -0.55 -21.68
N VAL A 148 5.47 -0.13 -21.02
CA VAL A 148 5.47 0.15 -19.58
C VAL A 148 5.13 -1.11 -18.80
N SER A 149 6.04 -1.52 -17.92
CA SER A 149 5.91 -2.76 -17.13
C SER A 149 5.66 -2.53 -15.64
N CYS A 150 5.95 -1.34 -15.12
CA CYS A 150 5.66 -0.99 -13.75
C CYS A 150 5.42 0.51 -13.61
N LEU A 151 4.38 0.92 -12.88
CA LEU A 151 4.09 2.33 -12.57
C LEU A 151 4.86 2.87 -11.34
N GLY A 152 5.66 2.02 -10.71
CA GLY A 152 6.33 2.31 -9.44
C GLY A 152 5.37 2.28 -8.25
N LYS A 153 5.89 2.61 -7.06
CA LYS A 153 5.10 2.70 -5.83
C LYS A 153 4.14 3.89 -5.93
N ILE A 154 2.87 3.59 -6.15
CA ILE A 154 1.80 4.60 -6.17
C ILE A 154 1.41 4.90 -4.73
N THR A 155 1.63 6.13 -4.28
CA THR A 155 1.06 6.63 -3.01
C THR A 155 -0.24 7.37 -3.27
N ILE A 156 -1.14 7.36 -2.29
CA ILE A 156 -2.40 8.11 -2.32
C ILE A 156 -2.17 9.63 -2.16
N SER A 157 -0.98 10.05 -1.72
CA SER A 157 -0.63 11.48 -1.69
C SER A 157 -0.64 12.10 -3.10
N ASN A 158 -1.29 13.26 -3.25
CA ASN A 158 -1.66 13.98 -4.50
C ASN A 158 -0.51 14.42 -5.43
N THR A 159 0.65 13.76 -5.41
CA THR A 159 1.69 14.04 -6.39
C THR A 159 1.41 13.20 -7.64
N ASN A 160 1.07 13.81 -8.78
CA ASN A 160 0.99 13.14 -10.10
C ASN A 160 2.37 12.69 -10.62
N LYS A 161 3.24 12.27 -9.71
CA LYS A 161 4.59 11.84 -9.99
C LYS A 161 4.63 10.32 -9.98
N VAL A 162 5.31 9.79 -10.97
CA VAL A 162 5.72 8.40 -11.01
C VAL A 162 6.63 8.12 -9.81
N GLY A 163 6.31 7.08 -9.04
CA GLY A 163 7.03 6.72 -7.84
C GLY A 163 8.31 5.92 -8.12
N TYR A 164 9.05 5.62 -7.06
CA TYR A 164 10.18 4.68 -7.11
C TYR A 164 9.76 3.34 -7.70
N ASN A 165 10.67 2.66 -8.40
CA ASN A 165 10.46 1.35 -9.06
C ASN A 165 9.59 1.40 -10.33
N TYR A 166 9.40 2.57 -10.93
CA TYR A 166 8.89 2.62 -12.30
C TYR A 166 9.82 1.88 -13.25
N ALA A 167 9.26 1.19 -14.24
CA ALA A 167 10.04 0.49 -15.25
C ALA A 167 9.31 0.48 -16.60
N ALA A 168 10.09 0.63 -17.66
CA ALA A 168 9.67 0.50 -19.04
C ALA A 168 10.81 0.03 -19.94
N SER A 169 10.47 -0.46 -21.12
CA SER A 169 11.45 -0.80 -22.15
C SER A 169 11.10 -0.18 -23.49
N LEU A 170 12.12 0.03 -24.31
CA LEU A 170 11.96 0.39 -25.72
C LEU A 170 13.05 -0.29 -26.56
N PHE A 171 12.78 -0.43 -27.85
CA PHE A 171 13.67 -1.13 -28.77
C PHE A 171 14.24 -0.15 -29.78
N HIS A 172 15.57 0.00 -29.78
CA HIS A 172 16.25 0.90 -30.70
C HIS A 172 17.67 0.42 -30.99
N LYS A 173 18.28 0.96 -32.05
CA LYS A 173 19.67 0.62 -32.38
C LYS A 173 20.64 1.33 -31.43
N TYR A 174 21.48 0.57 -30.73
CA TYR A 174 22.63 1.07 -29.99
C TYR A 174 23.90 0.59 -30.69
N ARG A 175 24.79 1.51 -31.07
CA ARG A 175 26.02 1.20 -31.84
C ARG A 175 25.74 0.33 -33.08
N ARG A 176 24.67 0.67 -33.82
CA ARG A 176 24.17 -0.02 -35.04
C ARG A 176 23.57 -1.42 -34.82
N VAL A 177 23.50 -1.92 -33.59
CA VAL A 177 22.90 -3.22 -33.25
C VAL A 177 21.54 -3.03 -32.60
N GLN A 178 20.54 -3.80 -33.00
CA GLN A 178 19.23 -3.76 -32.37
C GLN A 178 19.36 -4.12 -30.89
N SER A 179 18.92 -3.22 -30.01
CA SER A 179 19.11 -3.33 -28.57
C SER A 179 17.82 -3.01 -27.83
N VAL A 180 17.76 -3.46 -26.58
CA VAL A 180 16.67 -3.14 -25.66
C VAL A 180 17.18 -2.12 -24.66
N PHE A 181 16.50 -0.99 -24.57
CA PHE A 181 16.75 0.03 -23.56
C PHE A 181 15.73 -0.20 -22.46
N TYR A 182 16.18 -0.71 -21.32
CA TYR A 182 15.38 -0.84 -20.11
C TYR A 182 15.61 0.37 -19.24
N GLN A 183 14.56 1.15 -19.02
CA GLN A 183 14.62 2.38 -18.25
C GLN A 183 13.80 2.21 -16.99
N HIS A 184 14.39 2.54 -15.84
CA HIS A 184 13.73 2.40 -14.55
C HIS A 184 14.16 3.49 -13.56
N ILE A 185 13.37 3.66 -12.51
CA ILE A 185 13.64 4.62 -11.43
C ILE A 185 14.09 3.84 -10.19
N ASP A 186 15.37 3.94 -9.86
CA ASP A 186 15.97 3.42 -8.63
C ASP A 186 16.17 4.57 -7.64
N LYS A 187 15.28 4.64 -6.63
CA LYS A 187 15.26 5.75 -5.66
C LYS A 187 15.26 7.09 -6.41
N ASN A 188 16.24 7.95 -6.16
CA ASN A 188 16.31 9.29 -6.76
C ASN A 188 16.99 9.33 -8.12
N PHE A 189 17.25 8.17 -8.74
CA PHE A 189 18.00 8.08 -9.98
C PHE A 189 17.19 7.43 -11.10
N PHE A 190 17.37 7.98 -12.29
CA PHE A 190 16.95 7.41 -13.56
C PHE A 190 18.09 6.55 -14.08
N VAL A 191 17.77 5.29 -14.38
CA VAL A 191 18.73 4.30 -14.86
C VAL A 191 18.27 3.80 -16.22
N ILE A 192 19.22 3.69 -17.15
CA ILE A 192 19.02 3.06 -18.46
C ILE A 192 20.04 1.93 -18.59
N THR A 193 19.54 0.70 -18.68
CA THR A 193 20.34 -0.50 -18.92
C THR A 193 20.07 -0.98 -20.33
N ILE A 194 21.12 -1.14 -21.14
CA ILE A 194 21.02 -1.54 -22.54
C ILE A 194 21.37 -3.01 -22.67
N TYR A 195 20.47 -3.79 -23.26
CA TYR A 195 20.64 -5.22 -23.49
C TYR A 195 20.82 -5.56 -24.98
N GLN A 196 21.73 -6.49 -25.24
CA GLN A 196 21.90 -7.17 -26.53
C GLN A 196 22.00 -8.67 -26.24
N ASN A 197 21.18 -9.49 -26.92
CA ASN A 197 21.12 -10.94 -26.70
C ASN A 197 20.98 -11.35 -25.22
N SER A 198 20.11 -10.66 -24.47
CA SER A 198 19.91 -10.85 -23.02
C SER A 198 21.12 -10.53 -22.14
N GLN A 199 22.16 -9.88 -22.66
CA GLN A 199 23.33 -9.44 -21.90
C GLN A 199 23.37 -7.91 -21.81
N ILE A 200 23.77 -7.40 -20.64
CA ILE A 200 23.97 -5.96 -20.42
C ILE A 200 25.23 -5.53 -21.17
N VAL A 201 25.09 -4.54 -22.05
CA VAL A 201 26.21 -3.97 -22.82
C VAL A 201 26.60 -2.57 -22.39
N ALA A 202 25.68 -1.86 -21.73
CA ALA A 202 25.92 -0.55 -21.15
C ALA A 202 24.88 -0.26 -20.06
N GLU A 203 25.27 0.54 -19.08
CA GLU A 203 24.38 1.07 -18.07
C GLU A 203 24.71 2.54 -17.84
N TYR A 204 23.66 3.36 -17.72
CA TYR A 204 23.76 4.79 -17.48
C TYR A 204 22.86 5.18 -16.32
N LYS A 205 23.35 6.06 -15.45
CA LYS A 205 22.64 6.53 -14.27
C LYS A 205 22.75 8.05 -14.15
N ASP A 206 21.65 8.72 -13.84
CA ASP A 206 21.62 10.16 -13.55
C ASP A 206 20.42 10.54 -12.67
N ILE A 207 20.39 11.77 -12.14
CA ILE A 207 19.28 12.32 -11.36
C ILE A 207 18.18 12.91 -12.26
N SER A 208 18.45 13.12 -13.55
CA SER A 208 17.49 13.65 -14.52
C SER A 208 17.28 12.68 -15.69
N PRO A 209 16.02 12.47 -16.14
CA PRO A 209 15.73 11.61 -17.29
C PRO A 209 16.36 12.16 -18.58
N ASN A 210 16.43 13.48 -18.74
CA ASN A 210 17.11 14.11 -19.89
C ASN A 210 18.62 13.88 -19.84
N ALA A 211 19.24 14.00 -18.66
CA ALA A 211 20.67 13.80 -18.50
C ALA A 211 21.08 12.35 -18.74
N VAL A 212 20.33 11.37 -18.21
CA VAL A 212 20.64 9.95 -18.45
C VAL A 212 20.47 9.57 -19.93
N TRP A 213 19.44 10.07 -20.63
CA TRP A 213 19.28 9.82 -22.06
C TRP A 213 20.38 10.48 -22.90
N ASN A 214 20.80 11.70 -22.56
CA ASN A 214 21.94 12.35 -23.22
C ASN A 214 23.23 11.54 -23.10
N LYS A 215 23.47 10.88 -21.96
CA LYS A 215 24.65 9.99 -21.79
C LYS A 215 24.65 8.78 -22.73
N THR A 216 23.48 8.33 -23.19
CA THR A 216 23.40 7.21 -24.13
C THR A 216 23.90 7.58 -25.54
N GLY A 217 23.85 8.88 -25.89
CA GLY A 217 24.18 9.39 -27.22
C GLY A 217 23.19 8.97 -28.32
N VAL A 218 22.00 8.48 -27.94
CA VAL A 218 20.98 7.95 -28.85
C VAL A 218 19.66 8.67 -28.57
N LEU A 219 18.82 8.85 -29.61
CA LEU A 219 17.51 9.52 -29.50
C LEU A 219 17.56 10.94 -28.90
N MET A 220 18.67 11.64 -29.08
CA MET A 220 18.91 12.98 -28.50
C MET A 220 17.92 14.06 -28.98
N SER A 221 17.16 13.81 -30.04
CA SER A 221 16.11 14.71 -30.51
C SER A 221 14.84 14.67 -29.66
N ILE A 222 14.68 13.65 -28.81
CA ILE A 222 13.50 13.46 -27.97
C ILE A 222 13.92 13.72 -26.52
N LEU A 223 13.12 14.51 -25.80
CA LEU A 223 13.36 14.73 -24.36
C LEU A 223 13.29 13.40 -23.61
N GLY A 224 14.23 13.20 -22.69
CA GLY A 224 14.28 12.03 -21.82
C GLY A 224 13.00 11.87 -20.98
N ASP A 225 12.39 12.97 -20.52
CA ASP A 225 11.07 12.94 -19.86
C ASP A 225 9.98 12.29 -20.72
N THR A 226 10.02 12.55 -22.03
CA THR A 226 9.10 11.97 -23.01
C THR A 226 9.42 10.50 -23.26
N LEU A 227 10.71 10.14 -23.38
CA LEU A 227 11.14 8.75 -23.57
C LEU A 227 10.80 7.88 -22.36
N PHE A 228 10.93 8.43 -21.15
CA PHE A 228 10.51 7.78 -19.91
C PHE A 228 8.99 7.64 -19.79
N VAL A 229 8.21 8.33 -20.63
CA VAL A 229 6.72 8.33 -20.64
C VAL A 229 6.07 8.55 -19.27
N ILE A 230 6.80 9.12 -18.31
CA ILE A 230 6.34 9.33 -16.92
C ILE A 230 5.27 10.41 -16.81
N ASN A 231 5.31 11.39 -17.72
CA ASN A 231 4.34 12.48 -17.81
C ASN A 231 3.31 12.27 -18.93
N HIS A 232 3.31 11.09 -19.58
CA HIS A 232 2.38 10.81 -20.67
C HIS A 232 0.96 10.63 -20.13
N SER A 233 -0.05 11.14 -20.85
CA SER A 233 -1.46 11.14 -20.42
C SER A 233 -1.97 9.73 -20.09
N ILE A 234 -1.62 8.73 -20.91
CA ILE A 234 -1.97 7.32 -20.67
C ILE A 234 -1.37 6.81 -19.34
N THR A 235 -0.08 7.09 -19.08
CA THR A 235 0.59 6.71 -17.83
C THR A 235 -0.09 7.37 -16.63
N LEU A 236 -0.35 8.68 -16.71
CA LEU A 236 -1.01 9.43 -15.64
C LEU A 236 -2.45 8.94 -15.39
N ASN A 237 -3.19 8.60 -16.45
CA ASN A 237 -4.53 8.02 -16.34
C ASN A 237 -4.49 6.63 -15.68
N LYS A 238 -3.52 5.78 -16.03
CA LYS A 238 -3.32 4.47 -15.40
C LYS A 238 -2.93 4.60 -13.93
N ILE A 239 -2.11 5.58 -13.58
CA ILE A 239 -1.78 5.90 -12.19
C ILE A 239 -3.03 6.35 -11.43
N ASN A 240 -3.82 7.25 -12.03
CA ASN A 240 -5.07 7.72 -11.41
C ASN A 240 -6.10 6.59 -11.27
N GLN A 241 -6.21 5.69 -12.24
CA GLN A 241 -7.05 4.50 -12.15
C GLN A 241 -6.56 3.60 -11.02
N ALA A 242 -5.26 3.28 -10.95
CA ALA A 242 -4.70 2.46 -9.89
C ALA A 242 -4.84 3.12 -8.51
N ARG A 243 -4.81 4.46 -8.43
CA ARG A 243 -5.14 5.21 -7.21
C ARG A 243 -6.61 5.13 -6.85
N GLN A 244 -7.49 5.25 -7.84
CA GLN A 244 -8.92 5.07 -7.63
C GLN A 244 -9.18 3.65 -7.16
N GLU A 245 -8.53 2.62 -7.72
CA GLU A 245 -8.61 1.23 -7.25
C GLU A 245 -8.05 1.07 -5.84
N LEU A 246 -6.91 1.70 -5.51
CA LEU A 246 -6.37 1.76 -4.14
C LEU A 246 -7.31 2.48 -3.16
N GLY A 247 -7.98 3.53 -3.62
CA GLY A 247 -8.95 4.32 -2.86
C GLY A 247 -10.38 3.76 -2.90
N SER A 248 -10.65 2.80 -3.79
CA SER A 248 -11.94 2.12 -4.01
C SER A 248 -11.90 0.67 -3.58
N CYS A 249 -10.79 0.18 -2.99
CA CYS A 249 -10.95 -0.56 -1.74
C CYS A 249 -11.88 0.32 -0.90
N GLN A 250 -13.17 0.02 -0.95
CA GLN A 250 -14.21 0.78 -0.29
C GLN A 250 -13.79 0.90 1.17
N LEU A 251 -13.13 2.00 1.53
CA LEU A 251 -13.18 2.47 2.89
C LEU A 251 -14.65 2.77 3.06
N PRO A 252 -15.38 1.98 3.87
CA PRO A 252 -16.69 2.43 4.23
C PRO A 252 -16.49 3.81 4.86
N ASN A 253 -17.47 4.71 4.73
CA ASN A 253 -17.38 6.04 5.37
C ASN A 253 -17.05 5.95 6.89
N GLN A 254 -17.16 4.74 7.47
CA GLN A 254 -16.53 4.28 8.71
C GLN A 254 -15.88 2.89 8.50
N CYS A 255 -14.58 2.77 8.77
CA CYS A 255 -13.89 1.48 8.94
C CYS A 255 -14.54 0.69 10.08
N MET A 256 -14.73 -0.64 9.92
CA MET A 256 -15.29 -1.47 10.97
C MET A 256 -14.18 -2.04 11.87
N LEU A 257 -14.53 -2.49 13.08
CA LEU A 257 -13.61 -3.15 14.01
C LEU A 257 -12.78 -4.28 13.37
N THR A 258 -13.35 -5.00 12.40
CA THR A 258 -12.67 -6.08 11.65
C THR A 258 -11.52 -5.59 10.78
N ASP A 259 -11.56 -4.32 10.36
CA ASP A 259 -10.59 -3.71 9.47
C ASP A 259 -9.36 -3.17 10.22
N TRP A 260 -9.38 -3.14 11.55
CA TRP A 260 -8.22 -2.72 12.36
C TRP A 260 -7.02 -3.67 12.18
N ASN A 261 -7.27 -4.93 11.83
CA ASN A 261 -6.23 -5.91 11.48
C ASN A 261 -5.77 -5.79 10.01
N ASN A 262 -6.43 -4.98 9.18
CA ASN A 262 -6.04 -4.78 7.79
C ASN A 262 -4.95 -3.73 7.71
N GLU A 263 -3.70 -4.19 7.51
CA GLU A 263 -2.52 -3.32 7.46
C GLU A 263 -2.63 -2.21 6.42
N ILE A 264 -3.25 -2.49 5.28
CA ILE A 264 -3.38 -1.55 4.15
C ILE A 264 -4.32 -0.40 4.52
N ILE A 265 -5.48 -0.72 5.09
CA ILE A 265 -6.49 0.27 5.53
C ILE A 265 -5.90 1.14 6.64
N MET A 266 -5.31 0.51 7.66
CA MET A 266 -4.78 1.25 8.81
C MET A 266 -3.57 2.12 8.44
N GLU A 267 -2.67 1.64 7.59
CA GLU A 267 -1.54 2.46 7.11
C GLU A 267 -2.04 3.67 6.30
N HIS A 268 -3.11 3.48 5.52
CA HIS A 268 -3.72 4.58 4.77
C HIS A 268 -4.30 5.65 5.69
N LEU A 269 -5.07 5.26 6.71
CA LEU A 269 -5.62 6.19 7.69
C LEU A 269 -4.51 6.93 8.46
N TYR A 270 -3.43 6.23 8.82
CA TYR A 270 -2.26 6.84 9.43
C TYR A 270 -1.62 7.90 8.52
N GLU A 271 -1.41 7.59 7.23
CA GLU A 271 -0.87 8.53 6.25
C GLU A 271 -1.74 9.79 6.07
N LEU A 272 -3.07 9.63 6.14
CA LEU A 272 -4.02 10.74 6.02
C LEU A 272 -4.07 11.63 7.25
N TYR A 273 -4.24 11.05 8.44
CA TYR A 273 -4.58 11.80 9.64
C TYR A 273 -3.37 12.04 10.55
N LEU A 274 -2.53 11.03 10.76
CA LEU A 274 -1.52 11.05 11.83
C LEU A 274 -0.12 11.43 11.36
N LYS A 275 0.34 10.97 10.19
CA LYS A 275 1.74 11.09 9.73
C LYS A 275 2.34 12.50 9.79
N ARG A 276 1.53 13.53 9.55
CA ARG A 276 1.98 14.94 9.56
C ARG A 276 1.82 15.62 10.92
N ASN A 277 1.13 14.98 11.86
CA ASN A 277 0.66 15.57 13.10
C ASN A 277 1.19 14.86 14.36
N ILE A 278 1.77 13.67 14.24
CA ILE A 278 2.42 12.94 15.34
C ILE A 278 3.95 12.84 15.15
N ARG A 279 4.69 12.61 16.24
CA ARG A 279 6.14 12.34 16.16
C ARG A 279 6.41 10.97 15.55
N ARG A 280 7.43 10.87 14.69
CA ARG A 280 7.80 9.64 13.92
C ARG A 280 8.13 8.40 14.75
N SER A 281 8.25 8.51 16.08
CA SER A 281 8.71 7.43 16.97
C SER A 281 7.60 6.74 17.77
N VAL A 282 6.33 7.12 17.60
CA VAL A 282 5.21 6.51 18.32
C VAL A 282 4.70 5.29 17.56
N GLU A 283 4.61 4.15 18.24
CA GLU A 283 4.00 2.92 17.73
C GLU A 283 2.47 3.04 17.70
N TRP A 284 1.96 3.89 16.81
CA TRP A 284 0.55 4.28 16.72
C TRP A 284 -0.41 3.10 16.56
N ARG A 285 0.04 1.98 15.98
CA ARG A 285 -0.75 0.75 15.82
C ARG A 285 -1.11 0.12 17.15
N GLN A 286 -0.26 0.30 18.16
CA GLN A 286 -0.45 -0.27 19.50
C GLN A 286 -1.73 0.26 20.16
N VAL A 287 -2.15 1.51 19.83
CA VAL A 287 -3.41 2.11 20.32
C VAL A 287 -4.59 1.20 20.00
N PHE A 288 -4.67 0.74 18.76
CA PHE A 288 -5.77 -0.09 18.27
C PHE A 288 -5.63 -1.54 18.76
N GLN A 289 -4.40 -2.07 18.80
CA GLN A 289 -4.14 -3.43 19.27
C GLN A 289 -4.44 -3.62 20.75
N ASN A 290 -4.03 -2.68 21.62
CA ASN A 290 -4.35 -2.70 23.04
C ASN A 290 -5.87 -2.67 23.25
N TRP A 291 -6.56 -1.84 22.48
CA TRP A 291 -8.02 -1.73 22.58
C TRP A 291 -8.73 -3.00 22.09
N MET A 292 -8.21 -3.70 21.09
CA MET A 292 -8.78 -5.00 20.68
C MET A 292 -8.58 -6.10 21.73
N GLN A 293 -7.54 -6.02 22.55
CA GLN A 293 -7.21 -7.03 23.56
C GLN A 293 -7.99 -6.85 24.87
N GLN A 294 -8.45 -5.64 25.18
CA GLN A 294 -9.27 -5.40 26.36
C GLN A 294 -10.70 -5.92 26.20
N LYS A 295 -11.33 -6.21 27.35
CA LYS A 295 -12.71 -6.71 27.40
C LYS A 295 -13.77 -5.61 27.22
N SER A 296 -13.40 -4.35 27.46
CA SER A 296 -14.29 -3.20 27.38
C SER A 296 -14.24 -2.56 25.99
N HIS A 297 -15.41 -2.16 25.47
CA HIS A 297 -15.49 -1.33 24.28
C HIS A 297 -15.16 0.14 24.56
N ILE A 298 -15.27 0.57 25.82
CA ILE A 298 -15.08 1.95 26.27
C ILE A 298 -13.65 2.15 26.77
N ILE A 299 -13.03 3.26 26.37
CA ILE A 299 -11.78 3.78 26.94
C ILE A 299 -11.94 5.22 27.44
N GLU A 300 -11.09 5.59 28.38
CA GLU A 300 -10.72 6.98 28.62
C GLU A 300 -9.47 7.29 27.76
N LEU A 301 -9.55 8.31 26.92
CA LEU A 301 -8.62 8.56 25.82
C LEU A 301 -7.18 8.79 26.29
N TYR A 302 -6.99 9.60 27.33
CA TYR A 302 -5.65 9.99 27.77
C TYR A 302 -4.94 8.82 28.46
N THR A 303 -5.64 8.10 29.34
CA THR A 303 -5.14 6.90 30.01
C THR A 303 -4.72 5.85 28.99
N HIS A 304 -5.56 5.63 27.96
CA HIS A 304 -5.27 4.69 26.88
C HIS A 304 -4.05 5.10 26.06
N PHE A 305 -3.86 6.40 25.81
CA PHE A 305 -2.65 6.88 25.14
C PHE A 305 -1.41 6.83 26.04
N CYS A 306 -1.53 7.06 27.35
CA CYS A 306 -0.41 6.96 28.29
C CYS A 306 0.21 5.55 28.39
N GLU A 307 -0.44 4.52 27.87
CA GLU A 307 0.18 3.19 27.72
C GLU A 307 1.29 3.16 26.66
N ILE A 308 1.28 4.11 25.73
CA ILE A 308 2.13 4.13 24.53
C ILE A 308 3.03 5.37 24.52
N TYR A 309 2.59 6.45 25.17
CA TYR A 309 3.35 7.68 25.34
C TYR A 309 4.00 7.73 26.73
N ASP A 310 5.08 8.48 26.88
CA ASP A 310 5.74 8.67 28.18
C ASP A 310 4.78 9.31 29.21
N LEU A 311 4.90 8.94 30.49
CA LEU A 311 4.02 9.41 31.58
C LEU A 311 3.93 10.95 31.72
N ASP A 312 5.00 11.67 31.31
CA ASP A 312 5.06 13.14 31.34
C ASP A 312 4.74 13.80 29.98
N TYR A 313 4.24 13.03 29.01
CA TYR A 313 3.97 13.52 27.67
C TYR A 313 2.80 14.51 27.66
N LYS A 314 3.07 15.72 27.14
CA LYS A 314 2.04 16.75 26.96
C LYS A 314 1.58 16.79 25.52
N PHE A 315 0.36 16.28 25.30
CA PHE A 315 -0.28 16.31 23.98
C PHE A 315 -0.53 17.75 23.51
N GLN A 316 -0.23 18.01 22.24
CA GLN A 316 -0.62 19.25 21.58
C GLN A 316 -2.06 19.12 21.04
N GLU A 317 -2.85 20.19 21.06
CA GLU A 317 -4.24 20.15 20.57
C GLU A 317 -4.32 19.68 19.10
N ARG A 318 -3.32 20.03 18.28
CA ARG A 318 -3.24 19.59 16.88
C ARG A 318 -3.06 18.07 16.75
N GLU A 319 -2.26 17.48 17.63
CA GLU A 319 -2.04 16.03 17.68
C GLU A 319 -3.32 15.32 18.17
N LEU A 320 -3.95 15.83 19.22
CA LEU A 320 -5.24 15.30 19.71
C LEU A 320 -6.32 15.38 18.64
N HIS A 321 -6.41 16.50 17.92
CA HIS A 321 -7.35 16.63 16.82
C HIS A 321 -7.11 15.57 15.74
N ALA A 322 -5.85 15.33 15.35
CA ALA A 322 -5.52 14.28 14.40
C ALA A 322 -5.92 12.88 14.89
N TRP A 323 -5.70 12.59 16.18
CA TRP A 323 -6.14 11.35 16.81
C TRP A 323 -7.66 11.20 16.82
N ARG A 324 -8.42 12.24 17.19
CA ARG A 324 -9.89 12.20 17.15
C ARG A 324 -10.42 11.94 15.73
N MET A 325 -9.80 12.54 14.71
CA MET A 325 -10.15 12.28 13.31
C MET A 325 -9.84 10.84 12.89
N MET A 326 -8.69 10.31 13.30
CA MET A 326 -8.34 8.90 13.08
C MET A 326 -9.36 7.98 13.74
N LEU A 327 -9.69 8.21 15.02
CA LEU A 327 -10.65 7.41 15.78
C LEU A 327 -12.03 7.40 15.12
N HIS A 328 -12.53 8.55 14.68
CA HIS A 328 -13.79 8.61 13.94
C HIS A 328 -13.73 7.84 12.62
N ALA A 329 -12.63 7.96 11.87
CA ALA A 329 -12.46 7.24 10.63
C ALA A 329 -12.39 5.71 10.83
N THR A 330 -11.88 5.26 11.98
CA THR A 330 -11.81 3.85 12.40
C THR A 330 -13.11 3.30 13.01
N GLY A 331 -14.21 4.07 12.97
CA GLY A 331 -15.52 3.65 13.48
C GLY A 331 -15.74 3.89 14.98
N CYS A 332 -14.85 4.61 15.67
CA CYS A 332 -15.04 4.96 17.07
C CYS A 332 -15.95 6.18 17.25
N THR A 333 -16.62 6.22 18.39
CA THR A 333 -17.54 7.30 18.75
C THR A 333 -17.17 7.90 20.10
N ASN A 334 -17.12 9.24 20.18
CA ASN A 334 -17.01 9.94 21.45
C ASN A 334 -18.35 9.85 22.21
N ILE A 335 -18.28 9.42 23.46
CA ILE A 335 -19.44 9.23 24.35
C ILE A 335 -19.31 10.03 25.65
N THR A 336 -18.45 11.05 25.66
CA THR A 336 -18.23 11.93 26.82
C THR A 336 -19.55 12.66 27.16
N PRO A 337 -20.03 12.59 28.42
CA PRO A 337 -21.36 13.07 28.78
C PRO A 337 -21.39 14.56 29.19
N TYR A 338 -20.23 15.22 29.21
CA TYR A 338 -20.07 16.60 29.65
C TYR A 338 -19.22 17.43 28.67
N ASN A 339 -19.28 18.74 28.85
CA ASN A 339 -18.47 19.69 28.10
C ASN A 339 -17.04 19.77 28.64
N LYS A 340 -16.11 20.22 27.78
CA LYS A 340 -14.68 20.36 28.11
C LYS A 340 -14.38 21.31 29.27
N ASP A 341 -15.34 22.16 29.66
CA ASP A 341 -15.21 23.07 30.81
C ASP A 341 -15.25 22.32 32.16
N VAL A 342 -15.77 21.10 32.18
CA VAL A 342 -15.86 20.26 33.40
C VAL A 342 -14.57 19.47 33.60
N SER A 343 -14.11 18.77 32.57
CA SER A 343 -12.90 17.96 32.61
C SER A 343 -12.29 17.82 31.22
N CYS A 344 -10.98 17.59 31.16
CA CYS A 344 -10.29 17.27 29.93
C CYS A 344 -10.43 15.80 29.52
N ASN A 345 -10.90 14.92 30.42
CA ASN A 345 -11.05 13.49 30.14
C ASN A 345 -12.06 13.25 29.01
N GLU A 346 -11.74 12.33 28.10
CA GLU A 346 -12.60 12.00 26.96
C GLU A 346 -12.89 10.50 26.94
N PHE A 347 -14.16 10.13 26.85
CA PHE A 347 -14.58 8.73 26.76
C PHE A 347 -14.96 8.38 25.33
N TRP A 348 -14.42 7.28 24.84
CA TRP A 348 -14.65 6.79 23.48
C TRP A 348 -15.04 5.33 23.50
N THR A 349 -15.91 4.93 22.57
CA THR A 349 -16.30 3.52 22.36
C THR A 349 -16.00 3.08 20.94
N ASN A 350 -15.59 1.82 20.79
CA ASN A 350 -15.54 1.12 19.51
C ASN A 350 -16.75 0.19 19.27
N ALA A 351 -17.76 0.21 20.16
CA ALA A 351 -18.96 -0.60 20.00
C ALA A 351 -19.73 -0.22 18.73
N PRO A 352 -20.28 -1.20 17.97
CA PRO A 352 -21.11 -0.94 16.80
C PRO A 352 -22.36 -0.09 17.11
N ASP A 353 -22.92 -0.25 18.31
CA ASP A 353 -24.02 0.57 18.83
C ASP A 353 -23.55 1.37 20.06
N PRO A 354 -23.19 2.66 19.89
CA PRO A 354 -22.65 3.47 20.97
C PRO A 354 -23.72 3.97 21.95
N GLU A 355 -25.03 3.83 21.67
CA GLU A 355 -26.07 4.42 22.51
C GLU A 355 -26.14 3.80 23.90
N LYS A 356 -25.91 2.49 24.00
CA LYS A 356 -25.89 1.79 25.30
C LYS A 356 -24.75 2.30 26.18
N ASP A 357 -23.56 2.41 25.60
CA ASP A 357 -22.36 2.88 26.28
C ASP A 357 -22.51 4.35 26.69
N ARG A 358 -23.02 5.18 25.78
CA ARG A 358 -23.31 6.60 26.05
C ARG A 358 -24.25 6.77 27.23
N LYS A 359 -25.37 6.02 27.25
CA LYS A 359 -26.33 6.07 28.36
C LYS A 359 -25.72 5.59 29.68
N THR A 360 -24.86 4.59 29.61
CA THR A 360 -24.19 4.03 30.80
C THR A 360 -23.21 5.04 31.39
N ILE A 361 -22.35 5.65 30.56
CA ILE A 361 -21.40 6.67 30.99
C ILE A 361 -22.12 7.93 31.49
N ALA A 362 -23.18 8.37 30.80
CA ALA A 362 -24.00 9.49 31.25
C ALA A 362 -24.62 9.23 32.63
N LYS A 363 -25.19 8.04 32.85
CA LYS A 363 -25.77 7.65 34.14
C LYS A 363 -24.72 7.61 35.26
N LEU A 364 -23.54 7.02 35.01
CA LEU A 364 -22.46 6.98 36.00
C LEU A 364 -21.96 8.38 36.36
N TYR A 365 -21.96 9.30 35.39
CA TYR A 365 -21.62 10.70 35.63
C TYR A 365 -22.71 11.43 36.46
N GLU A 366 -23.99 11.29 36.08
CA GLU A 366 -25.12 11.88 36.81
C GLU A 366 -25.23 11.38 38.27
N GLU A 367 -24.91 10.10 38.51
CA GLU A 367 -24.90 9.50 39.84
C GLU A 367 -23.62 9.80 40.65
N GLY A 368 -22.66 10.55 40.09
CA GLY A 368 -21.40 10.90 40.76
C GLY A 368 -20.40 9.73 40.90
N LEU A 369 -20.66 8.60 40.22
CA LEU A 369 -19.82 7.40 40.27
C LEU A 369 -18.64 7.46 39.30
N LEU A 370 -18.67 8.39 38.35
CA LEU A 370 -17.59 8.64 37.39
C LEU A 370 -16.70 9.78 37.91
N ASN A 371 -15.52 9.45 38.47
CA ASN A 371 -14.58 10.47 38.91
C ASN A 371 -13.91 11.15 37.70
N VAL A 372 -14.29 12.41 37.45
CA VAL A 372 -13.80 13.20 36.30
C VAL A 372 -13.00 14.43 36.72
N ASN A 373 -12.92 14.69 38.03
CA ASN A 373 -12.31 15.90 38.55
C ASN A 373 -10.82 15.68 38.81
N SER A 374 -10.00 16.29 37.95
CA SER A 374 -8.56 16.46 38.17
C SER A 374 -8.22 17.26 39.43
N GLN A 375 -9.20 17.94 40.05
CA GLN A 375 -9.03 18.63 41.32
C GLN A 375 -8.72 17.69 42.47
N ALA A 376 -9.31 16.50 42.53
CA ALA A 376 -8.98 15.50 43.56
C ALA A 376 -7.53 15.02 43.40
N ASP A 377 -7.10 14.70 42.18
CA ASP A 377 -5.71 14.34 41.91
C ASP A 377 -4.74 15.49 42.15
N THR A 378 -5.14 16.72 41.83
CA THR A 378 -4.36 17.94 42.11
C THR A 378 -4.24 18.17 43.61
N LEU A 379 -5.33 17.97 44.37
CA LEU A 379 -5.36 18.04 45.83
C LEU A 379 -4.46 16.96 46.43
N TRP A 380 -4.61 15.70 46.04
CA TRP A 380 -3.79 14.58 46.51
C TRP A 380 -2.32 14.70 46.11
N ASN A 381 -2.01 15.24 44.93
CA ASN A 381 -0.66 15.58 44.54
C ASN A 381 -0.10 16.75 45.37
N CYS A 382 -0.92 17.75 45.73
CA CYS A 382 -0.51 18.79 46.68
C CYS A 382 -0.23 18.21 48.08
N PHE A 383 -1.06 17.28 48.56
CA PHE A 383 -0.79 16.51 49.78
C PHE A 383 0.52 15.74 49.69
N ARG A 384 0.74 14.97 48.61
CA ARG A 384 1.95 14.16 48.40
C ARG A 384 3.20 15.02 48.31
N ASN A 385 3.15 16.12 47.56
CA ASN A 385 4.27 17.05 47.42
C ASN A 385 4.58 17.76 48.74
N SER A 386 3.56 18.18 49.48
CA SER A 386 3.72 18.79 50.81
C SER A 386 4.29 17.79 51.83
N TYR A 387 3.87 16.53 51.76
CA TYR A 387 4.41 15.45 52.57
C TYR A 387 5.89 15.17 52.24
N ASN A 388 6.24 15.08 50.95
CA ASN A 388 7.60 14.84 50.49
C ASN A 388 8.55 16.02 50.76
N ALA A 389 8.04 17.26 50.73
CA ALA A 389 8.80 18.46 51.05
C ALA A 389 9.00 18.66 52.57
N ASN A 390 8.31 17.89 53.41
CA ASN A 390 8.45 17.97 54.86
C ASN A 390 9.76 17.32 55.33
N SER A 391 10.80 18.14 55.46
CA SER A 391 12.15 17.73 55.90
C SER A 391 12.25 17.32 57.38
N LYS A 392 11.17 17.37 58.19
CA LYS A 392 11.24 17.23 59.65
C LYS A 392 10.58 15.99 60.26
N GLY A 393 10.06 15.05 59.46
CA GLY A 393 9.47 13.81 59.99
C GLY A 393 8.21 14.03 60.85
N ILE A 394 7.75 12.96 61.51
CA ILE A 394 6.42 12.84 62.18
C ILE A 394 6.15 13.92 63.26
N ASP A 395 7.19 14.49 63.88
CA ASP A 395 7.04 15.43 65.02
C ASP A 395 7.29 16.91 64.68
N GLY A 396 7.54 17.26 63.42
CA GLY A 396 7.74 18.65 63.00
C GLY A 396 6.49 19.28 62.39
N LYS A 397 5.61 19.87 63.21
CA LYS A 397 4.37 20.54 62.77
C LYS A 397 4.63 21.72 61.82
N MET A 398 4.74 21.46 60.52
CA MET A 398 4.40 22.42 59.47
C MET A 398 3.09 21.89 58.85
N ARG A 399 1.99 22.64 59.00
CA ARG A 399 0.65 22.21 58.61
C ARG A 399 0.65 21.97 57.09
N ILE A 400 0.62 20.71 56.69
CA ILE A 400 0.41 20.27 55.29
C ILE A 400 -0.77 21.03 54.65
N LEU A 401 -1.80 21.32 55.46
CA LEU A 401 -2.95 22.13 55.08
C LEU A 401 -2.63 23.58 54.69
N SER A 402 -1.64 24.24 55.32
CA SER A 402 -1.25 25.61 54.99
C SER A 402 -0.60 25.72 53.61
N ILE A 403 0.12 24.69 53.17
CA ILE A 403 0.73 24.64 51.83
C ILE A 403 -0.34 24.34 50.77
N ILE A 404 -1.31 23.49 51.10
CA ILE A 404 -2.44 23.19 50.21
C ILE A 404 -3.38 24.40 50.09
N ALA A 405 -3.52 25.20 51.16
CA ALA A 405 -4.32 26.42 51.20
C ALA A 405 -3.85 27.52 50.23
N GLU A 406 -2.60 27.46 49.74
CA GLU A 406 -2.11 28.36 48.69
C GLU A 406 -2.75 28.08 47.31
N LYS A 407 -3.32 26.88 47.12
CA LYS A 407 -3.90 26.43 45.85
C LYS A 407 -5.39 26.12 45.92
N PHE A 408 -5.92 25.86 47.11
CA PHE A 408 -7.32 25.56 47.35
C PHE A 408 -7.81 26.34 48.57
N THR A 409 -8.97 26.95 48.48
CA THR A 409 -9.62 27.55 49.65
C THR A 409 -10.03 26.48 50.66
N TYR A 410 -10.16 26.87 51.91
CA TYR A 410 -10.54 25.95 52.99
C TYR A 410 -11.88 25.24 52.72
N LYS A 411 -12.80 25.95 52.08
CA LYS A 411 -14.11 25.43 51.66
C LYS A 411 -13.98 24.34 50.57
N GLU A 412 -13.13 24.56 49.57
CA GLU A 412 -12.88 23.59 48.49
C GLU A 412 -12.23 22.30 49.03
N ILE A 413 -11.33 22.40 50.02
CA ILE A 413 -10.71 21.23 50.66
C ILE A 413 -11.76 20.39 51.41
N ILE A 414 -12.67 21.03 52.15
CA ILE A 414 -13.74 20.35 52.90
C ILE A 414 -14.71 19.65 51.96
N GLU A 415 -15.12 20.33 50.88
CA GLU A 415 -16.04 19.78 49.87
C GLU A 415 -15.42 18.57 49.14
N GLN A 416 -14.12 18.59 48.85
CA GLN A 416 -13.41 17.49 48.17
C GLN A 416 -13.10 16.28 49.06
N LEU A 417 -12.99 16.46 50.38
CA LEU A 417 -12.71 15.37 51.32
C LEU A 417 -13.98 14.69 51.87
N GLU A 418 -15.17 15.13 51.46
CA GLU A 418 -16.47 14.67 51.99
C GLU A 418 -16.53 14.67 53.53
N LEU A 419 -15.77 15.55 54.19
CA LEU A 419 -15.78 15.63 55.65
C LEU A 419 -17.10 16.27 56.08
N ALA A 420 -18.01 15.44 56.57
CA ALA A 420 -19.23 15.91 57.23
C ALA A 420 -18.84 16.91 58.32
N TRP A 421 -19.61 17.98 58.45
CA TRP A 421 -19.53 18.99 59.51
C TRP A 421 -19.89 18.43 60.90
N HIS A 422 -19.47 17.21 61.20
CA HIS A 422 -19.72 16.55 62.46
C HIS A 422 -18.41 16.28 63.20
N GLU A 423 -18.22 17.20 64.16
CA GLU A 423 -17.48 17.06 65.41
C GLU A 423 -15.95 17.18 65.37
N ASN A 424 -15.51 18.30 65.96
CA ASN A 424 -14.21 18.58 66.58
C ASN A 424 -13.01 18.84 65.68
N ILE A 425 -12.93 20.05 65.11
CA ILE A 425 -11.63 20.73 64.98
C ILE A 425 -11.74 22.23 65.33
N PRO A 426 -11.69 22.62 66.61
CA PRO A 426 -11.56 24.02 67.01
C PRO A 426 -10.22 24.66 66.61
N GLU A 427 -9.21 23.87 66.24
CA GLU A 427 -7.85 24.38 65.95
C GLU A 427 -7.63 24.93 64.53
N LEU A 428 -8.63 24.89 63.64
CA LEU A 428 -8.47 25.33 62.24
C LEU A 428 -9.11 26.69 61.92
N MET A 429 -9.89 27.28 62.82
CA MET A 429 -10.48 28.63 62.63
C MET A 429 -9.63 29.79 63.18
N ASP A 430 -8.55 29.53 63.92
CA ASP A 430 -7.74 30.57 64.59
C ASP A 430 -6.60 31.17 63.74
N LEU A 431 -6.67 31.09 62.40
CA LEU A 431 -5.64 31.67 61.51
C LEU A 431 -6.17 32.74 60.53
N ASP A 432 -7.45 33.11 60.58
CA ASP A 432 -7.99 34.27 59.85
C ASP A 432 -7.73 35.61 60.57
N ALA A 433 -6.50 35.83 61.04
CA ALA A 433 -6.05 37.13 61.52
C ALA A 433 -4.92 37.64 60.62
N PRO A 434 -5.10 38.77 59.91
CA PRO A 434 -4.08 39.30 59.04
C PRO A 434 -2.95 39.93 59.87
N HIS A 435 -1.71 39.60 59.53
CA HIS A 435 -0.53 40.39 59.87
C HIS A 435 0.13 40.91 58.60
#